data_AF-A0A1V5MZF2-F1
#
_entry.id   AF-A0A1V5MZF2-F1
#
_cell.length_a   1.000
_cell.length_b   1.000
_cell.length_c   1.000
_cell.angle_alpha   90.00
_cell.angle_beta   90.00
_cell.angle_gamma   90.00
#
_symmetry.space_group_name_H-M   'P 1'
#
loop_
_entity.id
_entity.type
_entity.pdbx_description
1 polymer ?
#
loop_
_entity_poly.entity_id
_entity_poly.type
_entity_poly.pdbx_seq_one_letter_code
_entity_poly.pdbx_strand_id
1 'polypeptide(L)'
;MIKFHCSICDKKLGVPDEYGGKKVKCPRCGNPIAVPQPQEEAVEYRLSEEKSIWTDDLLNTGPESASGDSEEGSENTDSPVAVEGENCCPKCGVIIGKGTVCSFCGHRIKTSRNSAAGEGEKPPTSFKADLFRMVSPIHCLGDGITFFFLFMLSIIASLPLGGPLFGMAKFMITAYIFAYMFDVVVTTAGGEDELPNLPVLTDWWDDIIRPYLLFQFSFLYALLPGIAVGIYFLILFYGSEAETFPAGQLMLLAVLFGLGLFFWPMTIMGLALGGSIVTIRPDYVVRSILGTFFPYLACCVSLYLCCLAWGISHFSFGAVVAKEGSIAGYILMGLAGQIGGLCLWIYAMRTMGLLYRHYRHRLAWDFG
;
A
#
# COMPACT_ATOMS: atom_id res chain seq x y z
N MET A 1 -10.89 27.82 -16.79
CA MET A 1 -12.27 27.50 -17.23
C MET A 1 -13.08 27.07 -16.02
N ILE A 2 -14.17 27.78 -15.72
CA ILE A 2 -15.07 27.49 -14.61
C ILE A 2 -16.03 26.37 -15.04
N LYS A 3 -16.01 25.26 -14.30
CA LYS A 3 -16.90 24.10 -14.53
C LYS A 3 -17.92 24.03 -13.41
N PHE A 4 -19.21 24.13 -13.73
CA PHE A 4 -20.30 24.11 -12.75
C PHE A 4 -21.55 23.44 -13.32
N HIS A 5 -22.52 23.13 -12.46
CA HIS A 5 -23.77 22.47 -12.84
C HIS A 5 -24.93 23.47 -12.90
N CYS A 6 -25.84 23.28 -13.85
CA CYS A 6 -27.07 24.06 -13.94
C CYS A 6 -28.03 23.70 -12.80
N SER A 7 -28.40 24.66 -11.96
CA SER A 7 -29.33 24.49 -10.84
C SER A 7 -30.77 24.07 -11.20
N ILE A 8 -31.11 23.99 -12.50
CA ILE A 8 -32.47 23.70 -12.99
C ILE A 8 -32.55 22.40 -13.80
N CYS A 9 -31.50 22.03 -14.54
CA CYS A 9 -31.51 20.84 -15.41
C CYS A 9 -30.24 19.96 -15.29
N ASP A 10 -29.44 20.23 -14.27
CA ASP A 10 -28.19 19.53 -13.88
C ASP A 10 -27.17 19.29 -15.01
N LYS A 11 -27.27 20.05 -16.11
CA LYS A 11 -26.25 20.00 -17.16
C LYS A 11 -24.97 20.65 -16.67
N LYS A 12 -23.87 19.90 -16.75
CA LYS A 12 -22.50 20.39 -16.56
C LYS A 12 -22.16 21.41 -17.67
N LEU A 13 -21.74 22.60 -17.27
CA LEU A 13 -21.34 23.70 -18.13
C LEU A 13 -19.88 24.04 -17.87
N GLY A 14 -19.13 24.35 -18.95
CA GLY A 14 -17.79 24.91 -18.89
C GLY A 14 -17.81 26.29 -19.54
N VAL A 15 -17.37 27.32 -18.82
CA VAL A 15 -17.38 28.71 -19.27
C VAL A 15 -15.99 29.32 -19.05
N PRO A 16 -15.47 30.20 -19.94
CA PRO A 16 -14.21 30.91 -19.69
C PRO A 16 -14.26 31.74 -18.40
N ASP A 17 -13.10 31.91 -17.76
CA ASP A 17 -13.02 32.51 -16.42
C ASP A 17 -13.44 33.99 -16.38
N GLU A 18 -13.36 34.67 -17.53
CA GLU A 18 -13.89 36.02 -17.80
C GLU A 18 -15.39 36.20 -17.52
N TYR A 19 -16.14 35.10 -17.39
CA TYR A 19 -17.57 35.10 -17.08
C TYR A 19 -17.89 34.82 -15.62
N GLY A 20 -16.89 34.62 -14.75
CA GLY A 20 -17.09 34.49 -13.30
C GLY A 20 -17.92 35.64 -12.72
N GLY A 21 -19.02 35.32 -12.02
CA GLY A 21 -19.98 36.28 -11.48
C GLY A 21 -21.01 36.84 -12.48
N LYS A 22 -20.92 36.53 -13.78
CA LYS A 22 -21.89 36.97 -14.79
C LYS A 22 -23.02 35.95 -14.96
N LYS A 23 -24.16 36.38 -15.51
CA LYS A 23 -25.29 35.49 -15.87
C LYS A 23 -25.15 34.97 -17.31
N VAL A 24 -25.23 33.66 -17.49
CA VAL A 24 -25.17 32.98 -18.79
C VAL A 24 -26.42 32.12 -19.01
N LYS A 25 -26.90 31.96 -20.25
CA LYS A 25 -28.05 31.10 -20.56
C LYS A 25 -27.62 29.64 -20.68
N CYS A 26 -28.40 28.72 -20.11
CA CYS A 26 -28.17 27.29 -20.28
C CYS A 26 -28.54 26.79 -21.69
N PRO A 27 -27.65 26.09 -22.41
CA PRO A 27 -27.97 25.51 -23.72
C PRO A 27 -28.90 24.27 -23.67
N ARG A 28 -29.39 23.84 -22.49
CA ARG A 28 -30.36 22.73 -22.35
C ARG A 28 -31.75 23.18 -21.91
N CYS A 29 -31.85 24.17 -21.02
CA CYS A 29 -33.14 24.67 -20.50
C CYS A 29 -33.41 26.16 -20.77
N GLY A 30 -32.53 26.87 -21.48
CA GLY A 30 -32.68 28.30 -21.83
C GLY A 30 -32.53 29.30 -20.67
N ASN A 31 -32.71 28.84 -19.42
CA ASN A 31 -32.72 29.70 -18.24
C ASN A 31 -31.37 30.37 -17.94
N PRO A 32 -31.37 31.62 -17.43
CA PRO A 32 -30.17 32.35 -17.03
C PRO A 32 -29.66 31.89 -15.66
N ILE A 33 -28.35 31.58 -15.58
CA ILE A 33 -27.68 31.05 -14.38
C ILE A 33 -26.45 31.91 -14.10
N ALA A 34 -26.18 32.21 -12.83
CA ALA A 34 -24.96 32.90 -12.42
C ALA A 34 -23.77 31.93 -12.42
N VAL A 35 -22.67 32.32 -13.06
CA VAL A 35 -21.39 31.58 -12.99
C VAL A 35 -20.75 31.86 -11.63
N PRO A 36 -20.38 30.85 -10.82
CA PRO A 36 -19.68 31.09 -9.55
C PRO A 36 -18.32 31.75 -9.81
N GLN A 37 -17.90 32.70 -8.96
CA GLN A 37 -16.55 33.26 -9.05
C GLN A 37 -15.52 32.28 -8.46
N PRO A 38 -14.33 32.14 -9.06
CA PRO A 38 -13.21 31.47 -8.40
C PRO A 38 -12.82 32.26 -7.15
N GLN A 39 -12.78 31.61 -6.00
CA GLN A 39 -12.19 32.18 -4.79
C GLN A 39 -10.74 31.71 -4.69
N GLU A 40 -9.83 32.67 -4.55
CA GLU A 40 -8.41 32.44 -4.29
C GLU A 40 -8.22 31.93 -2.84
N GLU A 41 -7.16 31.16 -2.60
CA GLU A 41 -7.07 30.23 -1.47
C GLU A 41 -7.00 30.89 -0.07
N ALA A 42 -7.82 30.39 0.86
CA ALA A 42 -7.59 30.52 2.31
C ALA A 42 -8.43 29.50 3.12
N VAL A 43 -8.00 28.23 3.19
CA VAL A 43 -8.53 27.30 4.21
C VAL A 43 -7.62 27.34 5.43
N GLU A 44 -7.92 28.29 6.31
CA GLU A 44 -7.25 28.48 7.58
C GLU A 44 -7.57 27.33 8.56
N TYR A 45 -6.55 26.91 9.29
CA TYR A 45 -6.56 25.78 10.22
C TYR A 45 -7.50 26.03 11.40
N ARG A 46 -8.51 25.16 11.60
CA ARG A 46 -9.36 25.20 12.81
C ARG A 46 -9.36 23.85 13.53
N LEU A 47 -8.47 23.73 14.52
CA LEU A 47 -8.65 22.85 15.67
C LEU A 47 -9.87 23.29 16.50
N SER A 48 -10.35 22.38 17.35
CA SER A 48 -11.59 22.44 18.16
C SER A 48 -12.89 22.24 17.32
N GLU A 49 -13.84 21.40 17.71
CA GLU A 49 -14.04 20.72 19.01
C GLU A 49 -14.88 19.43 18.83
N GLU A 50 -14.30 18.26 19.12
CA GLU A 50 -15.09 17.04 19.35
C GLU A 50 -15.46 16.95 20.83
N LYS A 51 -16.74 17.21 21.17
CA LYS A 51 -17.31 16.67 22.41
C LYS A 51 -18.84 16.59 22.43
N SER A 52 -19.31 15.52 23.08
CA SER A 52 -20.68 15.27 23.57
C SER A 52 -21.84 15.36 22.57
N ILE A 53 -22.12 14.23 21.92
CA ILE A 53 -23.50 13.82 21.61
C ILE A 53 -23.74 12.43 22.22
N TRP A 54 -24.08 12.43 23.51
CA TRP A 54 -24.78 11.36 24.21
C TRP A 54 -25.59 12.00 25.33
N THR A 55 -26.87 12.23 25.08
CA THR A 55 -27.96 11.95 26.04
C THR A 55 -29.29 12.02 25.30
N ASP A 56 -30.22 11.21 25.78
CA ASP A 56 -31.58 11.08 25.30
C ASP A 56 -32.37 12.39 25.48
N ASP A 57 -33.35 12.64 24.60
CA ASP A 57 -34.68 12.89 25.13
C ASP A 57 -35.79 12.41 24.18
N LEU A 58 -36.85 11.88 24.78
CA LEU A 58 -38.08 11.46 24.12
C LEU A 58 -39.11 12.61 24.14
N LEU A 59 -40.26 12.40 23.51
CA LEU A 59 -41.52 13.16 23.66
C LEU A 59 -41.68 14.46 22.83
N ASN A 60 -42.26 14.31 21.63
CA ASN A 60 -43.55 14.91 21.23
C ASN A 60 -43.88 14.44 19.80
N THR A 61 -44.96 13.71 19.49
CA THR A 61 -46.36 14.19 19.31
C THR A 61 -46.43 15.53 18.56
N GLY A 62 -47.09 15.68 17.41
CA GLY A 62 -48.11 14.87 16.74
C GLY A 62 -48.52 15.56 15.42
N PRO A 63 -49.62 15.17 14.76
CA PRO A 63 -49.84 15.43 13.33
C PRO A 63 -50.93 16.46 13.01
N GLU A 64 -50.87 17.05 11.81
CA GLU A 64 -51.99 17.65 11.02
C GLU A 64 -51.48 17.81 9.55
N SER A 65 -52.11 17.27 8.50
CA SER A 65 -53.41 17.61 7.83
C SER A 65 -53.32 18.90 6.97
N ALA A 66 -53.91 19.05 5.77
CA ALA A 66 -54.74 18.18 4.90
C ALA A 66 -54.75 18.70 3.42
N SER A 67 -55.39 17.95 2.49
CA SER A 67 -56.06 18.36 1.20
C SER A 67 -55.59 19.59 0.40
N GLY A 68 -55.36 19.58 -0.92
CA GLY A 68 -55.80 18.70 -2.02
C GLY A 68 -55.44 19.35 -3.40
N ASP A 69 -56.01 19.08 -4.60
CA ASP A 69 -56.99 18.10 -5.13
C ASP A 69 -56.88 18.02 -6.70
N SER A 70 -57.97 17.65 -7.40
CA SER A 70 -58.33 17.58 -8.86
C SER A 70 -57.72 18.59 -9.87
N GLU A 71 -57.62 18.36 -11.20
CA GLU A 71 -58.20 17.34 -12.13
C GLU A 71 -57.48 17.36 -13.51
N GLU A 72 -57.70 16.33 -14.36
CA GLU A 72 -57.51 16.25 -15.85
C GLU A 72 -56.20 16.77 -16.52
N GLY A 73 -55.63 16.18 -17.57
CA GLY A 73 -55.99 15.02 -18.39
C GLY A 73 -55.41 15.17 -19.81
N SER A 74 -54.61 14.21 -20.30
CA SER A 74 -54.47 13.87 -21.74
C SER A 74 -53.42 12.79 -21.96
N GLU A 75 -53.72 11.87 -22.87
CA GLU A 75 -52.76 10.92 -23.43
C GLU A 75 -51.72 11.66 -24.27
N ASN A 76 -50.48 11.17 -24.26
CA ASN A 76 -49.81 10.91 -25.53
C ASN A 76 -48.76 9.81 -25.37
N THR A 77 -48.83 8.86 -26.28
CA THR A 77 -47.85 7.79 -26.49
C THR A 77 -46.58 8.37 -27.08
N ASP A 78 -45.43 8.06 -26.49
CA ASP A 78 -44.23 7.81 -27.30
C ASP A 78 -43.24 6.91 -26.55
N SER A 79 -42.89 5.80 -27.19
CA SER A 79 -41.85 4.89 -26.72
C SER A 79 -40.47 5.43 -27.10
N PRO A 80 -39.46 5.30 -26.21
CA PRO A 80 -38.10 5.16 -26.69
C PRO A 80 -37.48 3.84 -26.24
N VAL A 81 -37.19 3.02 -27.26
CA VAL A 81 -35.90 2.32 -27.45
C VAL A 81 -35.20 1.80 -26.19
N ALA A 82 -35.19 0.47 -26.04
CA ALA A 82 -34.33 -0.20 -25.07
C ALA A 82 -32.84 0.12 -25.34
N VAL A 83 -32.18 0.75 -24.36
CA VAL A 83 -30.73 0.92 -24.34
C VAL A 83 -30.13 -0.24 -23.54
N GLU A 84 -29.23 -0.98 -24.17
CA GLU A 84 -28.51 -2.08 -23.51
C GLU A 84 -27.58 -1.53 -22.41
N GLY A 85 -27.67 -2.09 -21.19
CA GLY A 85 -26.63 -1.92 -20.17
C GLY A 85 -27.05 -1.32 -18.82
N GLU A 86 -28.29 -0.87 -18.63
CA GLU A 86 -28.71 -0.26 -17.35
C GLU A 86 -29.44 -1.24 -16.40
N ASN A 87 -29.07 -1.20 -15.12
CA ASN A 87 -29.65 -2.04 -14.09
C ASN A 87 -31.08 -1.56 -13.75
N CYS A 88 -32.10 -2.18 -14.34
CA CYS A 88 -33.50 -1.92 -14.00
C CYS A 88 -34.00 -2.89 -12.91
N CYS A 89 -34.88 -2.40 -12.04
CA CYS A 89 -35.53 -3.24 -11.04
C CYS A 89 -36.48 -4.25 -11.71
N PRO A 90 -36.32 -5.57 -11.49
CA PRO A 90 -37.10 -6.60 -12.21
C PRO A 90 -38.59 -6.63 -11.86
N LYS A 91 -39.03 -5.88 -10.84
CA LYS A 91 -40.45 -5.78 -10.45
C LYS A 91 -41.16 -4.54 -11.00
N CYS A 92 -40.45 -3.43 -11.24
CA CYS A 92 -41.07 -2.14 -11.58
C CYS A 92 -40.39 -1.37 -12.73
N GLY A 93 -39.35 -1.92 -13.35
CA GLY A 93 -38.67 -1.32 -14.51
C GLY A 93 -37.82 -0.07 -14.24
N VAL A 94 -37.90 0.52 -13.05
CA VAL A 94 -37.13 1.72 -12.67
C VAL A 94 -35.63 1.42 -12.62
N ILE A 95 -34.83 2.27 -13.25
CA ILE A 95 -33.36 2.24 -13.21
C ILE A 95 -32.89 2.46 -11.77
N ILE A 96 -32.05 1.56 -11.26
CA ILE A 96 -31.57 1.57 -9.87
C ILE A 96 -30.07 1.82 -9.80
N GLY A 97 -29.66 2.69 -8.88
CA GLY A 97 -28.25 2.85 -8.49
C GLY A 97 -27.76 1.67 -7.62
N LYS A 98 -26.57 1.82 -7.04
CA LYS A 98 -25.99 0.85 -6.09
C LYS A 98 -26.81 0.81 -4.79
N GLY A 99 -27.81 -0.07 -4.71
CA GLY A 99 -28.65 -0.27 -3.52
C GLY A 99 -29.26 -1.67 -3.46
N THR A 100 -29.45 -2.19 -2.25
CA THR A 100 -30.00 -3.55 -2.00
C THR A 100 -31.54 -3.60 -2.02
N VAL A 101 -32.20 -2.44 -2.00
CA VAL A 101 -33.65 -2.28 -2.04
C VAL A 101 -34.00 -1.20 -3.06
N CYS A 102 -34.97 -1.46 -3.93
CA CYS A 102 -35.45 -0.45 -4.87
C CYS A 102 -36.26 0.62 -4.13
N SER A 103 -35.79 1.87 -4.16
CA SER A 103 -36.41 3.03 -3.50
C SER A 103 -37.85 3.29 -3.94
N PHE A 104 -38.23 2.86 -5.14
CA PHE A 104 -39.55 3.10 -5.71
C PHE A 104 -40.60 2.03 -5.34
N CYS A 105 -40.22 0.74 -5.33
CA CYS A 105 -41.19 -0.36 -5.14
C CYS A 105 -40.91 -1.26 -3.93
N GLY A 106 -39.88 -0.97 -3.14
CA GLY A 106 -39.49 -1.75 -1.94
C GLY A 106 -38.99 -3.17 -2.23
N HIS A 107 -38.85 -3.58 -3.50
CA HIS A 107 -38.36 -4.90 -3.84
C HIS A 107 -36.88 -5.05 -3.47
N ARG A 108 -36.55 -6.10 -2.69
CA ARG A 108 -35.15 -6.46 -2.41
C ARG A 108 -34.53 -7.03 -3.68
N ILE A 109 -33.54 -6.32 -4.21
CA ILE A 109 -32.78 -6.79 -5.37
C ILE A 109 -31.84 -7.87 -4.85
N LYS A 110 -32.00 -9.11 -5.34
CA LYS A 110 -30.96 -10.12 -5.19
C LYS A 110 -29.82 -9.71 -6.11
N THR A 111 -28.84 -8.99 -5.58
CA THR A 111 -27.61 -8.66 -6.30
C THR A 111 -27.03 -9.96 -6.83
N SER A 112 -27.09 -10.17 -8.14
CA SER A 112 -26.37 -11.30 -8.75
C SER A 112 -24.89 -11.07 -8.48
N ARG A 113 -24.14 -12.15 -8.28
CA ARG A 113 -22.75 -12.10 -7.81
C ARG A 113 -21.77 -11.59 -8.88
N ASN A 114 -22.28 -10.93 -9.92
CA ASN A 114 -21.66 -10.76 -11.24
C ASN A 114 -21.46 -9.28 -11.62
N SER A 115 -21.46 -8.37 -10.65
CA SER A 115 -21.17 -6.93 -10.89
C SER A 115 -20.09 -6.36 -9.95
N ALA A 116 -19.37 -7.25 -9.27
CA ALA A 116 -18.06 -6.97 -8.65
C ALA A 116 -16.89 -7.55 -9.48
N ALA A 117 -17.18 -8.10 -10.67
CA ALA A 117 -16.18 -8.50 -11.64
C ALA A 117 -15.60 -7.25 -12.34
N GLY A 118 -14.83 -6.48 -11.57
CA GLY A 118 -13.72 -5.71 -12.14
C GLY A 118 -12.72 -6.68 -12.78
N GLU A 119 -12.05 -6.20 -13.82
CA GLU A 119 -11.21 -6.96 -14.73
C GLU A 119 -10.29 -7.99 -14.04
N GLY A 120 -10.37 -9.25 -14.47
CA GLY A 120 -9.27 -10.21 -14.30
C GLY A 120 -9.13 -10.95 -12.96
N GLU A 121 -10.20 -11.13 -12.17
CA GLU A 121 -10.13 -11.94 -10.94
C GLU A 121 -9.77 -13.42 -11.24
N LYS A 122 -8.47 -13.74 -11.14
CA LYS A 122 -7.91 -15.08 -11.35
C LYS A 122 -8.54 -16.09 -10.36
N PRO A 123 -8.70 -17.37 -10.77
CA PRO A 123 -9.31 -18.38 -9.90
C PRO A 123 -8.54 -18.51 -8.58
N PRO A 124 -9.23 -18.77 -7.44
CA PRO A 124 -8.61 -18.78 -6.12
C PRO A 124 -7.54 -19.87 -6.02
N THR A 125 -6.29 -19.44 -6.14
CA THR A 125 -5.09 -20.25 -5.96
C THR A 125 -4.83 -20.52 -4.49
N SER A 126 -4.05 -21.58 -4.21
CA SER A 126 -3.57 -21.85 -2.86
C SER A 126 -2.28 -21.07 -2.64
N PHE A 127 -2.13 -20.45 -1.47
CA PHE A 127 -0.90 -19.75 -1.06
C PHE A 127 0.38 -20.55 -1.33
N LYS A 128 0.35 -21.88 -1.14
CA LYS A 128 1.49 -22.75 -1.45
C LYS A 128 1.78 -22.83 -2.97
N ALA A 129 0.76 -22.88 -3.81
CA ALA A 129 0.91 -22.95 -5.25
C ALA A 129 1.52 -21.65 -5.80
N ASP A 130 1.08 -20.50 -5.31
CA ASP A 130 1.62 -19.19 -5.72
C ASP A 130 3.05 -18.98 -5.20
N LEU A 131 3.33 -19.39 -3.95
CA LEU A 131 4.68 -19.40 -3.40
C LEU A 131 5.63 -20.25 -4.26
N PHE A 132 5.24 -21.48 -4.62
CA PHE A 132 6.06 -22.33 -5.52
C PHE A 132 6.17 -21.75 -6.94
N ARG A 133 5.12 -21.10 -7.47
CA ARG A 133 5.15 -20.46 -8.79
C ARG A 133 6.17 -19.31 -8.84
N MET A 134 6.33 -18.57 -7.74
CA MET A 134 7.31 -17.48 -7.62
C MET A 134 8.76 -17.95 -7.46
N VAL A 135 9.01 -19.22 -7.10
CA VAL A 135 10.39 -19.77 -7.04
C VAL A 135 11.03 -19.88 -8.44
N SER A 136 10.22 -19.88 -9.51
CA SER A 136 10.74 -19.83 -10.87
C SER A 136 11.46 -18.49 -11.15
N PRO A 137 12.77 -18.47 -11.48
CA PRO A 137 13.49 -17.23 -11.75
C PRO A 137 12.87 -16.40 -12.87
N ILE A 138 12.22 -17.07 -13.83
CA ILE A 138 11.55 -16.47 -14.99
C ILE A 138 10.41 -15.53 -14.54
N HIS A 139 9.69 -15.85 -13.46
CA HIS A 139 8.63 -14.99 -12.92
C HIS A 139 9.14 -13.87 -11.99
N CYS A 140 10.41 -13.92 -11.54
CA CYS A 140 11.06 -12.82 -10.82
C CYS A 140 11.70 -11.79 -11.76
N LEU A 141 11.95 -12.13 -13.02
CA LEU A 141 12.59 -11.24 -14.00
C LEU A 141 11.64 -10.19 -14.59
N GLY A 142 10.32 -10.41 -14.53
CA GLY A 142 9.29 -9.48 -15.02
C GLY A 142 9.53 -9.00 -16.45
N ASP A 143 9.23 -7.73 -16.69
CA ASP A 143 9.82 -7.01 -17.81
C ASP A 143 11.32 -6.89 -17.59
N GLY A 144 12.11 -7.66 -18.35
CA GLY A 144 13.57 -7.76 -18.18
C GLY A 144 14.31 -6.42 -18.27
N ILE A 145 13.67 -5.36 -18.82
CA ILE A 145 14.14 -3.99 -18.80
C ILE A 145 14.23 -3.44 -17.36
N THR A 146 13.17 -3.62 -16.57
CA THR A 146 13.10 -3.19 -15.16
C THR A 146 14.15 -3.91 -14.33
N PHE A 147 14.29 -5.23 -14.50
CA PHE A 147 15.34 -6.00 -13.83
C PHE A 147 16.75 -5.54 -14.23
N PHE A 148 17.00 -5.31 -15.53
CA PHE A 148 18.30 -4.81 -16.00
C PHE A 148 18.64 -3.44 -15.44
N PHE A 149 17.66 -2.53 -15.34
CA PHE A 149 17.85 -1.20 -14.75
C PHE A 149 18.19 -1.29 -13.26
N LEU A 150 17.45 -2.08 -12.49
CA LEU A 150 17.74 -2.33 -11.06
C LEU A 150 19.12 -2.98 -10.86
N PHE A 151 19.52 -3.88 -11.75
CA PHE A 151 20.86 -4.49 -11.76
C PHE A 151 21.97 -3.46 -12.02
N MET A 152 21.81 -2.58 -13.01
CA MET A 152 22.76 -1.48 -13.25
C MET A 152 22.86 -0.54 -12.04
N LEU A 153 21.73 -0.15 -11.43
CA LEU A 153 21.72 0.67 -10.22
C LEU A 153 22.41 -0.02 -9.04
N SER A 154 22.19 -1.32 -8.84
CA SER A 154 22.82 -2.11 -7.79
C SER A 154 24.33 -2.22 -7.98
N ILE A 155 24.81 -2.41 -9.21
CA ILE A 155 26.25 -2.33 -9.53
C ILE A 155 26.81 -0.96 -9.14
N ILE A 156 26.17 0.13 -9.56
CA ILE A 156 26.65 1.49 -9.26
C ILE A 156 26.70 1.73 -7.75
N ALA A 157 25.68 1.29 -7.00
CA ALA A 157 25.67 1.36 -5.54
C ALA A 157 26.75 0.47 -4.88
N SER A 158 27.13 -0.64 -5.50
CA SER A 158 28.16 -1.56 -4.98
C SER A 158 29.59 -1.04 -5.14
N LEU A 159 29.85 -0.07 -6.03
CA LEU A 159 31.18 0.45 -6.29
C LEU A 159 31.83 1.04 -5.02
N PRO A 160 33.10 0.69 -4.69
CA PRO A 160 33.81 1.16 -3.51
C PRO A 160 34.44 2.55 -3.70
N LEU A 161 33.75 3.45 -4.41
CA LEU A 161 34.21 4.82 -4.62
C LEU A 161 33.97 5.66 -3.34
N GLY A 162 34.98 6.44 -2.95
CA GLY A 162 34.93 7.29 -1.75
C GLY A 162 34.52 8.74 -2.04
N GLY A 163 34.19 9.48 -0.98
CA GLY A 163 33.92 10.91 -1.02
C GLY A 163 32.43 11.28 -0.82
N PRO A 164 32.14 12.52 -0.38
CA PRO A 164 30.81 12.92 0.06
C PRO A 164 29.77 12.89 -1.08
N LEU A 165 30.13 13.36 -2.29
CA LEU A 165 29.24 13.33 -3.45
C LEU A 165 28.88 11.89 -3.86
N PHE A 166 29.85 10.98 -3.86
CA PHE A 166 29.60 9.58 -4.19
C PHE A 166 28.77 8.89 -3.09
N GLY A 167 29.03 9.20 -1.82
CA GLY A 167 28.22 8.73 -0.70
C GLY A 167 26.75 9.16 -0.81
N MET A 168 26.50 10.42 -1.17
CA MET A 168 25.13 10.93 -1.38
C MET A 168 24.45 10.27 -2.59
N ALA A 169 25.15 10.11 -3.71
CA ALA A 169 24.62 9.41 -4.88
C ALA A 169 24.29 7.93 -4.56
N LYS A 170 25.19 7.23 -3.88
CA LYS A 170 25.00 5.85 -3.41
C LYS A 170 23.80 5.72 -2.45
N PHE A 171 23.63 6.69 -1.55
CA PHE A 171 22.46 6.75 -0.67
C PHE A 171 21.16 6.89 -1.47
N MET A 172 21.09 7.85 -2.41
CA MET A 172 19.90 8.07 -3.25
C MET A 172 19.55 6.85 -4.11
N ILE A 173 20.55 6.21 -4.74
CA ILE A 173 20.34 4.99 -5.55
C ILE A 173 19.84 3.85 -4.65
N THR A 174 20.43 3.69 -3.47
CA THR A 174 20.01 2.66 -2.50
C THR A 174 18.57 2.91 -2.05
N ALA A 175 18.23 4.14 -1.68
CA ALA A 175 16.88 4.54 -1.28
C ALA A 175 15.85 4.33 -2.41
N TYR A 176 16.21 4.59 -3.67
CA TYR A 176 15.37 4.28 -4.84
C TYR A 176 15.09 2.79 -4.99
N ILE A 177 16.11 1.94 -4.83
CA ILE A 177 15.91 0.47 -4.83
C ILE A 177 14.98 0.06 -3.68
N PHE A 178 15.15 0.61 -2.48
CA PHE A 178 14.24 0.35 -1.35
C PHE A 178 12.80 0.81 -1.60
N ALA A 179 12.60 1.96 -2.25
CA ALA A 179 11.27 2.44 -2.64
C ALA A 179 10.58 1.47 -3.62
N TYR A 180 11.30 1.02 -4.66
CA TYR A 180 10.82 -0.01 -5.58
C TYR A 180 10.47 -1.32 -4.84
N MET A 181 11.30 -1.74 -3.89
CA MET A 181 11.03 -2.95 -3.09
C MET A 181 9.78 -2.81 -2.20
N PHE A 182 9.44 -1.60 -1.73
CA PHE A 182 8.16 -1.32 -1.07
C PHE A 182 6.99 -1.44 -2.05
N ASP A 183 7.11 -0.85 -3.24
CA ASP A 183 6.07 -0.88 -4.27
C ASP A 183 5.76 -2.31 -4.77
N VAL A 184 6.78 -3.17 -4.86
CA VAL A 184 6.63 -4.62 -5.09
C VAL A 184 5.75 -5.29 -4.02
N VAL A 185 5.85 -4.87 -2.75
CA VAL A 185 4.97 -5.39 -1.68
C VAL A 185 3.53 -4.92 -1.89
N VAL A 186 3.34 -3.63 -2.19
CA VAL A 186 2.02 -3.00 -2.35
C VAL A 186 1.26 -3.57 -3.55
N THR A 187 1.89 -3.63 -4.73
CA THR A 187 1.30 -4.20 -5.95
C THR A 187 0.97 -5.69 -5.80
N THR A 188 1.89 -6.48 -5.25
CA THR A 188 1.63 -7.92 -4.97
C THR A 188 0.51 -8.12 -3.94
N ALA A 189 0.39 -7.23 -2.95
CA ALA A 189 -0.70 -7.22 -1.97
C ALA A 189 -2.04 -6.80 -2.59
N GLY A 190 -2.03 -5.89 -3.56
CA GLY A 190 -3.18 -5.48 -4.37
C GLY A 190 -3.71 -6.58 -5.31
N GLY A 191 -2.88 -7.59 -5.62
CA GLY A 191 -3.27 -8.76 -6.42
C GLY A 191 -2.60 -8.87 -7.78
N GLU A 192 -1.67 -7.96 -8.10
CA GLU A 192 -0.93 -7.98 -9.36
C GLU A 192 0.17 -9.08 -9.31
N ASP A 193 0.21 -9.90 -10.36
CA ASP A 193 1.20 -10.98 -10.50
C ASP A 193 2.43 -10.55 -11.35
N GLU A 194 2.41 -9.33 -11.87
CA GLU A 194 3.51 -8.71 -12.61
C GLU A 194 4.36 -7.83 -11.68
N LEU A 195 5.50 -7.36 -12.16
CA LEU A 195 6.34 -6.43 -11.39
C LEU A 195 5.89 -4.99 -11.68
N PRO A 196 5.94 -4.09 -10.68
CA PRO A 196 5.61 -2.70 -10.90
C PRO A 196 6.53 -2.06 -11.95
N ASN A 197 5.97 -1.07 -12.64
CA ASN A 197 6.72 -0.14 -13.47
C ASN A 197 7.73 0.63 -12.60
N LEU A 198 8.84 1.09 -13.20
CA LEU A 198 9.81 1.90 -12.48
C LEU A 198 9.14 3.19 -11.95
N PRO A 199 9.27 3.52 -10.65
CA PRO A 199 8.61 4.68 -10.08
C PRO A 199 9.12 5.96 -10.74
N VAL A 200 8.16 6.74 -11.23
CA VAL A 200 8.39 8.06 -11.82
C VAL A 200 8.67 9.02 -10.68
N LEU A 201 9.84 9.65 -10.69
CA LEU A 201 10.24 10.60 -9.66
C LEU A 201 9.49 11.92 -9.84
N THR A 202 8.40 12.08 -9.09
CA THR A 202 7.57 13.29 -9.07
C THR A 202 7.86 14.12 -7.83
N ASP A 203 7.89 13.50 -6.65
CA ASP A 203 8.37 14.08 -5.41
C ASP A 203 9.39 13.13 -4.76
N TRP A 204 10.66 13.52 -4.81
CA TRP A 204 11.76 12.75 -4.23
C TRP A 204 11.61 12.46 -2.73
N TRP A 205 10.84 13.27 -1.99
CA TRP A 205 10.62 13.03 -0.56
C TRP A 205 9.69 11.83 -0.35
N ASP A 206 8.50 11.85 -0.94
CA ASP A 206 7.52 10.78 -0.76
C ASP A 206 7.82 9.54 -1.62
N ASP A 207 8.37 9.72 -2.82
CA ASP A 207 8.71 8.62 -3.75
C ASP A 207 10.00 7.87 -3.35
N ILE A 208 10.97 8.52 -2.68
CA ILE A 208 12.27 7.91 -2.34
C ILE A 208 12.54 7.89 -0.83
N ILE A 209 12.50 9.05 -0.16
CA ILE A 209 13.00 9.18 1.21
C ILE A 209 12.04 8.52 2.21
N ARG A 210 10.72 8.75 2.07
CA ARG A 210 9.68 8.19 2.93
C ARG A 210 9.70 6.65 3.01
N PRO A 211 9.66 5.87 1.91
CA PRO A 211 9.72 4.41 1.99
C PRO A 211 11.07 3.90 2.56
N TYR A 212 12.18 4.56 2.24
CA TYR A 212 13.47 4.23 2.83
C TYR A 212 13.51 4.46 4.35
N LEU A 213 12.98 5.60 4.83
CA LEU A 213 12.88 5.87 6.26
C LEU A 213 11.92 4.91 6.97
N LEU A 214 10.80 4.52 6.34
CA LEU A 214 9.89 3.49 6.86
C LEU A 214 10.59 2.13 6.97
N PHE A 215 11.42 1.75 6.00
CA PHE A 215 12.27 0.55 6.09
C PHE A 215 13.14 0.60 7.34
N GLN A 216 13.96 1.64 7.48
CA GLN A 216 14.93 1.76 8.58
C GLN A 216 14.25 1.88 9.94
N PHE A 217 13.16 2.65 10.03
CA PHE A 217 12.37 2.77 11.25
C PHE A 217 11.75 1.42 11.65
N SER A 218 11.21 0.64 10.71
CA SER A 218 10.66 -0.69 11.01
C SER A 218 11.71 -1.62 11.64
N PHE A 219 12.94 -1.58 11.11
CA PHE A 219 14.06 -2.40 11.59
C PHE A 219 14.52 -1.96 12.99
N LEU A 220 14.75 -0.65 13.19
CA LEU A 220 15.14 -0.09 14.48
C LEU A 220 14.06 -0.32 15.55
N TYR A 221 12.77 -0.17 15.20
CA TYR A 221 11.64 -0.41 16.09
C TYR A 221 11.57 -1.89 16.52
N ALA A 222 11.74 -2.82 15.58
CA ALA A 222 11.72 -4.25 15.89
C ALA A 222 12.91 -4.69 16.77
N LEU A 223 14.10 -4.08 16.59
CA LEU A 223 15.27 -4.37 17.41
C LEU A 223 15.36 -3.55 18.72
N LEU A 224 14.44 -2.61 18.95
CA LEU A 224 14.47 -1.66 20.07
C LEU A 224 14.66 -2.31 21.45
N PRO A 225 14.01 -3.44 21.81
CA PRO A 225 14.25 -4.10 23.10
C PRO A 225 15.70 -4.61 23.26
N GLY A 226 16.29 -5.15 22.20
CA GLY A 226 17.69 -5.60 22.19
C GLY A 226 18.67 -4.43 22.28
N ILE A 227 18.40 -3.34 21.57
CA ILE A 227 19.19 -2.10 21.63
C ILE A 227 19.14 -1.50 23.05
N ALA A 228 17.96 -1.40 23.66
CA ALA A 228 17.79 -0.82 24.99
C ALA A 228 18.53 -1.62 26.08
N VAL A 229 18.42 -2.96 26.06
CA VAL A 229 19.16 -3.84 27.00
C VAL A 229 20.67 -3.81 26.70
N GLY A 230 21.07 -3.70 25.44
CA GLY A 230 22.48 -3.54 25.05
C GLY A 230 23.09 -2.25 25.60
N ILE A 231 22.39 -1.12 25.47
CA ILE A 231 22.80 0.17 26.05
C ILE A 231 22.85 0.08 27.59
N TYR A 232 21.88 -0.57 28.23
CA TYR A 232 21.89 -0.78 29.68
C TYR A 232 23.12 -1.57 30.16
N PHE A 233 23.48 -2.66 29.45
CA PHE A 233 24.70 -3.41 29.76
C PHE A 233 25.99 -2.62 29.45
N LEU A 234 26.03 -1.84 28.37
CA LEU A 234 27.16 -0.94 28.08
C LEU A 234 27.37 0.10 29.21
N ILE A 235 26.29 0.62 29.80
CA ILE A 235 26.36 1.55 30.93
C ILE A 235 26.81 0.84 32.21
N LEU A 236 26.25 -0.34 32.53
CA LEU A 236 26.60 -1.09 33.75
C LEU A 236 28.07 -1.58 33.77
N PHE A 237 28.61 -1.96 32.62
CA PHE A 237 29.98 -2.47 32.49
C PHE A 237 30.98 -1.40 32.05
N TYR A 238 30.56 -0.13 32.01
CA TYR A 238 31.44 0.99 31.68
C TYR A 238 32.56 1.14 32.73
N GLY A 239 33.80 0.87 32.32
CA GLY A 239 34.97 0.88 33.22
C GLY A 239 35.24 -0.45 33.95
N SER A 240 34.57 -1.54 33.57
CA SER A 240 34.94 -2.90 34.00
C SER A 240 36.22 -3.37 33.30
N GLU A 241 37.15 -4.01 34.03
CA GLU A 241 38.32 -4.68 33.43
C GLU A 241 37.98 -5.99 32.70
N ALA A 242 36.72 -6.42 32.69
CA ALA A 242 36.30 -7.61 31.95
C ALA A 242 36.33 -7.37 30.44
N GLU A 243 37.22 -8.05 29.73
CA GLU A 243 37.38 -7.92 28.26
C GLU A 243 36.13 -8.34 27.45
N THR A 244 35.19 -9.08 28.05
CA THR A 244 33.97 -9.56 27.38
C THR A 244 32.76 -9.58 28.32
N PHE A 245 31.55 -9.41 27.76
CA PHE A 245 30.30 -9.58 28.50
C PHE A 245 30.13 -11.03 28.98
N PRO A 246 29.66 -11.26 30.22
CA PRO A 246 29.26 -12.58 30.70
C PRO A 246 28.32 -13.29 29.73
N ALA A 247 28.55 -14.59 29.49
CA ALA A 247 27.83 -15.38 28.47
C ALA A 247 26.30 -15.30 28.57
N GLY A 248 25.74 -15.19 29.78
CA GLY A 248 24.29 -15.03 29.98
C GLY A 248 23.73 -13.71 29.44
N GLN A 249 24.50 -12.61 29.47
CA GLN A 249 24.09 -11.33 28.90
C GLN A 249 24.15 -11.37 27.37
N LEU A 250 25.20 -11.97 26.81
CA LEU A 250 25.31 -12.16 25.35
C LEU A 250 24.18 -13.05 24.84
N MET A 251 23.81 -14.12 25.56
CA MET A 251 22.68 -14.98 25.21
C MET A 251 21.35 -14.21 25.28
N LEU A 252 21.13 -13.38 26.31
CA LEU A 252 19.93 -12.55 26.41
C LEU A 252 19.82 -11.57 25.23
N LEU A 253 20.91 -10.89 24.88
CA LEU A 253 20.94 -9.99 23.71
C LEU A 253 20.66 -10.76 22.42
N ALA A 254 21.29 -11.91 22.20
CA ALA A 254 21.05 -12.75 21.03
C ALA A 254 19.58 -13.19 20.91
N VAL A 255 18.94 -13.56 22.03
CA VAL A 255 17.50 -13.88 22.06
C VAL A 255 16.64 -12.65 21.75
N LEU A 256 16.94 -11.48 22.31
CA LEU A 256 16.18 -10.25 22.05
C LEU A 256 16.31 -9.77 20.60
N PHE A 257 17.52 -9.80 20.03
CA PHE A 257 17.71 -9.48 18.61
C PHE A 257 17.08 -10.53 17.69
N GLY A 258 17.14 -11.82 18.05
CA GLY A 258 16.48 -12.90 17.30
C GLY A 258 14.95 -12.76 17.29
N LEU A 259 14.35 -12.42 18.43
CA LEU A 259 12.92 -12.08 18.52
C LEU A 259 12.59 -10.83 17.70
N GLY A 260 13.39 -9.76 17.83
CA GLY A 260 13.21 -8.53 17.06
C GLY A 260 13.22 -8.78 15.55
N LEU A 261 14.19 -9.56 15.06
CA LEU A 261 14.19 -10.03 13.67
C LEU A 261 12.91 -10.81 13.36
N PHE A 262 12.52 -11.80 14.17
CA PHE A 262 11.30 -12.59 13.93
C PHE A 262 10.01 -11.73 13.83
N PHE A 263 9.91 -10.61 14.55
CA PHE A 263 8.77 -9.69 14.43
C PHE A 263 8.88 -8.70 13.27
N TRP A 264 10.10 -8.43 12.78
CA TRP A 264 10.37 -7.38 11.80
C TRP A 264 9.58 -7.52 10.48
N PRO A 265 9.50 -8.68 9.80
CA PRO A 265 8.73 -8.84 8.56
C PRO A 265 7.26 -8.42 8.71
N MET A 266 6.66 -8.69 9.87
CA MET A 266 5.29 -8.28 10.13
C MET A 266 5.15 -6.77 10.36
N THR A 267 6.15 -6.12 10.99
CA THR A 267 6.14 -4.66 11.19
C THR A 267 6.32 -3.87 9.89
N ILE A 268 7.22 -4.30 8.99
CA ILE A 268 7.39 -3.65 7.68
C ILE A 268 6.13 -3.82 6.82
N MET A 269 5.47 -4.98 6.85
CA MET A 269 4.18 -5.20 6.20
C MET A 269 3.09 -4.23 6.70
N GLY A 270 2.98 -4.09 8.03
CA GLY A 270 2.03 -3.16 8.66
C GLY A 270 2.30 -1.69 8.35
N LEU A 271 3.56 -1.29 8.11
CA LEU A 271 3.93 0.07 7.70
C LEU A 271 3.75 0.32 6.20
N ALA A 272 4.06 -0.66 5.35
CA ALA A 272 3.93 -0.56 3.90
C ALA A 272 2.48 -0.33 3.46
N LEU A 273 1.55 -1.06 4.05
CA LEU A 273 0.13 -1.00 3.69
C LEU A 273 -0.69 -0.04 4.57
N GLY A 274 -0.23 0.22 5.80
CA GLY A 274 -1.12 0.70 6.85
C GLY A 274 -1.20 2.21 7.09
N GLY A 275 -0.37 3.00 6.41
CA GLY A 275 -0.41 4.47 6.40
C GLY A 275 -0.23 5.21 7.75
N SER A 276 -0.21 4.49 8.87
CA SER A 276 -0.38 5.02 10.22
C SER A 276 0.43 4.23 11.25
N ILE A 277 0.85 4.92 12.31
CA ILE A 277 1.65 4.33 13.41
C ILE A 277 0.85 3.34 14.29
N VAL A 278 -0.46 3.20 14.06
CA VAL A 278 -1.35 2.33 14.85
C VAL A 278 -1.10 0.85 14.54
N THR A 279 -0.66 0.52 13.33
CA THR A 279 -0.51 -0.85 12.84
C THR A 279 0.70 -1.59 13.44
N ILE A 280 1.73 -0.85 13.83
CA ILE A 280 2.95 -1.40 14.47
C ILE A 280 2.78 -1.71 15.96
N ARG A 281 1.60 -1.45 16.56
CA ARG A 281 1.35 -1.78 17.96
C ARG A 281 1.66 -3.26 18.23
N PRO A 282 2.48 -3.59 19.26
CA PRO A 282 2.90 -4.98 19.49
C PRO A 282 1.72 -5.95 19.65
N ASP A 283 0.62 -5.50 20.27
CA ASP A 283 -0.63 -6.26 20.40
C ASP A 283 -1.16 -6.77 19.05
N TYR A 284 -1.17 -5.90 18.04
CA TYR A 284 -1.67 -6.24 16.71
C TYR A 284 -0.68 -7.09 15.93
N VAL A 285 0.62 -6.78 16.02
CA VAL A 285 1.68 -7.55 15.37
C VAL A 285 1.66 -9.01 15.86
N VAL A 286 1.59 -9.23 17.18
CA VAL A 286 1.51 -10.57 17.77
C VAL A 286 0.22 -11.28 17.36
N ARG A 287 -0.95 -10.60 17.39
CA ARG A 287 -2.23 -11.20 16.96
C ARG A 287 -2.23 -11.60 15.49
N SER A 288 -1.71 -10.75 14.61
CA SER A 288 -1.55 -11.05 13.17
C SER A 288 -0.66 -12.27 12.93
N ILE A 289 0.48 -12.38 13.63
CA ILE A 289 1.37 -13.54 13.55
C ILE A 289 0.68 -14.81 14.06
N LEU A 290 -0.04 -14.76 15.17
CA LEU A 290 -0.79 -15.92 15.68
C LEU A 290 -1.91 -16.36 14.72
N GLY A 291 -2.63 -15.42 14.10
CA GLY A 291 -3.65 -15.70 13.08
C GLY A 291 -3.10 -16.28 11.77
N THR A 292 -1.80 -16.05 11.49
CA THR A 292 -1.12 -16.43 10.25
C THR A 292 0.13 -17.29 10.49
N PHE A 293 0.22 -18.00 11.61
CA PHE A 293 1.48 -18.58 12.10
C PHE A 293 2.25 -19.45 11.08
N PHE A 294 1.58 -20.42 10.45
CA PHE A 294 2.22 -21.31 9.47
C PHE A 294 2.68 -20.60 8.18
N PRO A 295 1.84 -19.81 7.46
CA PRO A 295 2.32 -19.06 6.29
C PRO A 295 3.34 -17.99 6.67
N TYR A 296 3.22 -17.33 7.82
CA TYR A 296 4.21 -16.38 8.32
C TYR A 296 5.58 -17.04 8.53
N LEU A 297 5.62 -18.21 9.16
CA LEU A 297 6.87 -18.97 9.33
C LEU A 297 7.50 -19.33 7.98
N ALA A 298 6.70 -19.69 6.97
CA ALA A 298 7.19 -19.95 5.61
C ALA A 298 7.78 -18.69 4.95
N CYS A 299 7.16 -17.52 5.15
CA CYS A 299 7.71 -16.23 4.73
C CYS A 299 9.03 -15.95 5.46
N CYS A 300 9.09 -16.01 6.79
CA CYS A 300 10.32 -15.80 7.56
C CYS A 300 11.45 -16.73 7.12
N VAL A 301 11.20 -18.03 6.98
CA VAL A 301 12.20 -18.99 6.50
C VAL A 301 12.68 -18.61 5.10
N SER A 302 11.77 -18.23 4.19
CA SER A 302 12.13 -17.76 2.85
C SER A 302 13.02 -16.50 2.91
N LEU A 303 12.63 -15.48 3.68
CA LEU A 303 13.37 -14.23 3.87
C LEU A 303 14.78 -14.46 4.43
N TYR A 304 14.92 -15.24 5.51
CA TYR A 304 16.21 -15.44 6.16
C TYR A 304 17.12 -16.41 5.41
N LEU A 305 16.58 -17.39 4.68
CA LEU A 305 17.38 -18.19 3.75
C LEU A 305 17.89 -17.34 2.58
N CYS A 306 17.08 -16.42 2.05
CA CYS A 306 17.51 -15.45 1.04
C CYS A 306 18.64 -14.55 1.57
N CYS A 307 18.46 -13.98 2.77
CA CYS A 307 19.46 -13.13 3.43
C CYS A 307 20.76 -13.89 3.75
N LEU A 308 20.66 -15.12 4.24
CA LEU A 308 21.80 -15.98 4.56
C LEU A 308 22.55 -16.42 3.29
N ALA A 309 21.85 -16.79 2.21
CA ALA A 309 22.46 -17.11 0.93
C ALA A 309 23.24 -15.90 0.35
N TRP A 310 22.65 -14.70 0.43
CA TRP A 310 23.30 -13.46 0.01
C TRP A 310 24.48 -13.06 0.91
N GLY A 311 24.37 -13.27 2.22
CA GLY A 311 25.45 -13.03 3.18
C GLY A 311 26.65 -13.97 2.95
N ILE A 312 26.39 -15.27 2.74
CA ILE A 312 27.42 -16.26 2.39
C ILE A 312 28.06 -15.92 1.02
N SER A 313 27.26 -15.47 0.03
CA SER A 313 27.78 -15.10 -1.28
C SER A 313 28.64 -13.83 -1.29
N HIS A 314 28.57 -12.98 -0.25
CA HIS A 314 29.49 -11.87 -0.07
C HIS A 314 30.68 -12.23 0.82
N PHE A 315 30.44 -12.91 1.96
CA PHE A 315 31.46 -13.20 2.96
C PHE A 315 32.50 -14.24 2.48
N SER A 316 32.04 -15.40 2.02
CA SER A 316 32.94 -16.48 1.59
C SER A 316 33.78 -16.08 0.38
N PHE A 317 33.22 -15.24 -0.49
CA PHE A 317 33.85 -14.82 -1.74
C PHE A 317 34.93 -13.75 -1.52
N GLY A 318 34.73 -12.82 -0.57
CA GLY A 318 35.79 -11.92 -0.11
C GLY A 318 37.01 -12.70 0.43
N ALA A 319 36.77 -13.78 1.16
CA ALA A 319 37.83 -14.63 1.72
C ALA A 319 38.56 -15.51 0.67
N VAL A 320 37.86 -16.00 -0.36
CA VAL A 320 38.48 -16.77 -1.47
C VAL A 320 39.27 -15.87 -2.40
N VAL A 321 38.73 -14.71 -2.76
CA VAL A 321 39.42 -13.76 -3.67
C VAL A 321 40.70 -13.19 -3.03
N ALA A 322 40.69 -12.98 -1.71
CA ALA A 322 41.90 -12.62 -0.95
C ALA A 322 43.01 -13.70 -0.98
N LYS A 323 42.70 -14.95 -1.37
CA LYS A 323 43.67 -16.05 -1.49
C LYS A 323 44.12 -16.32 -2.92
N GLU A 324 43.23 -16.17 -3.91
CA GLU A 324 43.52 -16.56 -5.31
C GLU A 324 43.89 -15.39 -6.24
N GLY A 325 43.62 -14.14 -5.86
CA GLY A 325 44.10 -12.94 -6.58
C GLY A 325 43.52 -12.71 -7.99
N SER A 326 42.62 -13.57 -8.49
CA SER A 326 42.04 -13.45 -9.83
C SER A 326 41.00 -12.33 -9.93
N ILE A 327 41.40 -11.21 -10.53
CA ILE A 327 40.52 -10.05 -10.78
C ILE A 327 39.30 -10.42 -11.63
N ALA A 328 39.48 -11.26 -12.64
CA ALA A 328 38.38 -11.72 -13.50
C ALA A 328 37.37 -12.59 -12.73
N GLY A 329 37.84 -13.45 -11.83
CA GLY A 329 37.00 -14.24 -10.93
C GLY A 329 36.18 -13.36 -9.98
N TYR A 330 36.82 -12.33 -9.39
CA TYR A 330 36.14 -11.35 -8.53
C TYR A 330 35.00 -10.62 -9.27
N ILE A 331 35.25 -10.13 -10.49
CA ILE A 331 34.22 -9.42 -11.28
C ILE A 331 33.07 -10.36 -11.63
N LEU A 332 33.36 -11.56 -12.15
CA LEU A 332 32.32 -12.51 -12.57
C LEU A 332 31.45 -12.98 -11.39
N MET A 333 32.07 -13.32 -10.26
CA MET A 333 31.34 -13.74 -9.06
C MET A 333 30.61 -12.58 -8.37
N GLY A 334 31.17 -11.37 -8.40
CA GLY A 334 30.49 -10.16 -7.92
C GLY A 334 29.22 -9.88 -8.71
N LEU A 335 29.27 -9.93 -10.05
CA LEU A 335 28.09 -9.79 -10.90
C LEU A 335 27.05 -10.88 -10.62
N ALA A 336 27.47 -12.15 -10.49
CA ALA A 336 26.56 -13.24 -10.15
C ALA A 336 25.91 -13.06 -8.75
N GLY A 337 26.67 -12.59 -7.76
CA GLY A 337 26.19 -12.28 -6.42
C GLY A 337 25.19 -11.11 -6.38
N GLN A 338 25.37 -10.11 -7.24
CA GLN A 338 24.41 -9.00 -7.40
C GLN A 338 23.11 -9.46 -8.07
N ILE A 339 23.19 -10.23 -9.17
CA ILE A 339 22.00 -10.82 -9.83
C ILE A 339 21.22 -11.69 -8.84
N GLY A 340 21.92 -12.62 -8.17
CA GLY A 340 21.31 -13.50 -7.17
C GLY A 340 20.70 -12.71 -6.00
N GLY A 341 21.40 -11.71 -5.49
CA GLY A 341 20.92 -10.85 -4.41
C GLY A 341 19.62 -10.12 -4.75
N LEU A 342 19.54 -9.51 -5.93
CA LEU A 342 18.34 -8.82 -6.40
C LEU A 342 17.17 -9.78 -6.60
N CYS A 343 17.39 -10.94 -7.24
CA CYS A 343 16.35 -11.96 -7.39
C CYS A 343 15.80 -12.43 -6.03
N LEU A 344 16.69 -12.69 -5.06
CA LEU A 344 16.33 -13.10 -3.71
C LEU A 344 15.58 -12.00 -2.94
N TRP A 345 15.94 -10.72 -3.13
CA TRP A 345 15.24 -9.57 -2.54
C TRP A 345 13.85 -9.34 -3.13
N ILE A 346 13.70 -9.44 -4.45
CA ILE A 346 12.41 -9.34 -5.13
C ILE A 346 11.51 -10.48 -4.66
N TYR A 347 12.01 -11.72 -4.67
CA TYR A 347 11.28 -12.88 -4.16
C TYR A 347 10.85 -12.67 -2.70
N ALA A 348 11.76 -12.25 -1.83
CA ALA A 348 11.48 -11.89 -0.44
C ALA A 348 10.28 -10.93 -0.30
N MET A 349 10.30 -9.78 -0.99
CA MET A 349 9.21 -8.81 -0.94
C MET A 349 7.88 -9.36 -1.49
N ARG A 350 7.90 -10.15 -2.56
CA ARG A 350 6.70 -10.78 -3.11
C ARG A 350 6.10 -11.84 -2.18
N THR A 351 6.92 -12.64 -1.49
CA THR A 351 6.39 -13.57 -0.47
C THR A 351 5.66 -12.85 0.67
N MET A 352 6.07 -11.62 0.99
CA MET A 352 5.40 -10.78 1.96
C MET A 352 4.08 -10.21 1.41
N GLY A 353 4.05 -9.68 0.19
CA GLY A 353 2.80 -9.23 -0.45
C GLY A 353 1.76 -10.35 -0.59
N LEU A 354 2.20 -11.58 -0.95
CA LEU A 354 1.34 -12.76 -1.02
C LEU A 354 0.71 -13.15 0.33
N LEU A 355 1.43 -12.97 1.44
CA LEU A 355 0.92 -13.24 2.78
C LEU A 355 -0.28 -12.34 3.07
N TYR A 356 -0.18 -11.04 2.75
CA TYR A 356 -1.31 -10.11 2.88
C TYR A 356 -2.47 -10.53 1.98
N ARG A 357 -2.24 -10.71 0.68
CA ARG A 357 -3.27 -11.07 -0.32
C ARG A 357 -4.13 -12.25 0.12
N HIS A 358 -3.52 -13.32 0.62
CA HIS A 358 -4.22 -14.54 1.04
C HIS A 358 -4.84 -14.46 2.45
N TYR A 359 -4.22 -13.72 3.37
CA TYR A 359 -4.56 -13.78 4.80
C TYR A 359 -5.01 -12.44 5.40
N ARG A 360 -5.32 -11.41 4.60
CA ARG A 360 -5.80 -10.09 5.08
C ARG A 360 -6.88 -10.19 6.16
N HIS A 361 -7.83 -11.10 5.98
CA HIS A 361 -8.95 -11.38 6.90
C HIS A 361 -8.53 -11.95 8.27
N ARG A 362 -7.25 -12.27 8.49
CA ARG A 362 -6.69 -12.78 9.76
C ARG A 362 -5.71 -11.79 10.40
N LEU A 363 -5.45 -10.67 9.74
CA LEU A 363 -4.60 -9.62 10.28
C LEU A 363 -5.39 -8.80 11.30
N ALA A 364 -4.74 -8.37 12.35
CA ALA A 364 -5.36 -7.58 13.42
C ALA A 364 -5.55 -6.11 13.04
N TRP A 365 -4.99 -5.68 11.91
CA TRP A 365 -5.30 -4.44 11.22
C TRP A 365 -6.12 -4.75 9.98
N ASP A 366 -7.25 -4.05 9.83
CA ASP A 366 -8.08 -4.09 8.63
C ASP A 366 -7.93 -2.74 7.92
N PHE A 367 -7.60 -2.78 6.64
CA PHE A 367 -7.57 -1.63 5.74
C PHE A 367 -8.73 -1.86 4.77
N GLY A 368 -9.91 -1.37 5.17
CA GLY A 368 -11.21 -1.75 4.60
C GLY A 368 -11.46 -1.35 3.15
#